data_AF-A0A6I1QWQ9-F1
#
_entry.id   AF-A0A6I1QWQ9-F1
#
_cell.length_a   1.000
_cell.length_b   1.000
_cell.length_c   1.000
_cell.angle_alpha   90.00
_cell.angle_beta   90.00
_cell.angle_gamma   90.00
#
_symmetry.space_group_name_H-M   'P 1'
#
loop_
_entity.id
_entity.type
_entity.pdbx_description
1 polymer ?
#
loop_
_entity_poly.entity_id
_entity_poly.type
_entity_poly.pdbx_seq_one_letter_code
_entity_poly.pdbx_strand_id
1 'polypeptide(L)'
;MAGSVEDVDFSRREIYLRTNERQSQVVSYTNDTRVIVDDKEAPASRIRTGDLVEVRLQETSGGRAVAEFIRVRDSGRARNVTIEGTVERVLSERGVIELRSASGGMTTVYLPQASSDRTEEQFRRMSVGDRVRLEGIWLGDNRFELTGVL
;
A
#
# COMPACT_ATOMS: atom_id res chain seq x y z
N MET A 1 -10.93 0.20 -15.76
CA MET A 1 -11.13 -0.08 -14.32
C MET A 1 -10.12 0.72 -13.50
N ALA A 2 -10.34 0.86 -12.19
CA ALA A 2 -9.40 1.52 -11.28
C ALA A 2 -9.32 0.78 -9.94
N GLY A 3 -8.18 0.86 -9.27
CA GLY A 3 -7.96 0.21 -7.97
C GLY A 3 -6.58 0.51 -7.39
N SER A 4 -6.41 0.18 -6.11
CA SER A 4 -5.11 0.25 -5.43
C SER A 4 -4.32 -1.04 -5.66
N VAL A 5 -3.02 -0.93 -5.93
CA VAL A 5 -2.11 -2.07 -6.05
C VAL A 5 -1.88 -2.69 -4.68
N GLU A 6 -2.21 -3.97 -4.52
CA GLU A 6 -1.93 -4.77 -3.33
C GLU A 6 -0.59 -5.49 -3.43
N ASP A 7 -0.25 -5.98 -4.62
CA ASP A 7 1.00 -6.70 -4.89
C ASP A 7 1.34 -6.67 -6.39
N VAL A 8 2.61 -6.93 -6.73
CA VAL A 8 3.11 -7.02 -8.10
C VAL A 8 4.04 -8.22 -8.26
N ASP A 9 3.64 -9.18 -9.09
CA ASP A 9 4.49 -10.31 -9.48
C ASP A 9 5.11 -10.03 -10.86
N PHE A 10 6.37 -9.58 -10.88
CA PHE A 10 7.10 -9.29 -12.12
C PHE A 10 7.50 -10.55 -12.90
N SER A 11 7.57 -11.71 -12.24
CA SER A 11 7.91 -12.97 -12.89
C SER A 11 6.73 -13.50 -13.70
N ARG A 12 5.52 -13.39 -13.14
CA ARG A 12 4.26 -13.75 -13.80
C ARG A 12 3.65 -12.63 -14.63
N ARG A 13 4.16 -11.40 -14.48
CA ARG A 13 3.63 -10.18 -15.10
C ARG A 13 2.18 -9.94 -14.71
N GLU A 14 1.93 -9.98 -13.41
CA GLU A 14 0.62 -9.82 -12.81
C GLU A 14 0.64 -8.70 -11.77
N ILE A 15 -0.44 -7.92 -11.73
CA ILE A 15 -0.69 -6.90 -10.72
C ILE A 15 -1.97 -7.28 -10.00
N TYR A 16 -1.88 -7.36 -8.68
CA TYR A 16 -3.01 -7.65 -7.82
C TYR A 16 -3.61 -6.32 -7.37
N LEU A 17 -4.86 -6.08 -7.75
CA LEU A 17 -5.58 -4.85 -7.47
C LEU A 17 -6.72 -5.10 -6.50
N ARG A 18 -6.94 -4.16 -5.58
CA ARG A 18 -8.22 -3.98 -4.89
C ARG A 18 -8.99 -2.87 -5.59
N THR A 19 -10.12 -3.20 -6.20
CA THR A 19 -10.98 -2.22 -6.84
C THR A 19 -11.69 -1.35 -5.80
N ASN A 20 -12.25 -0.23 -6.23
CA ASN A 20 -13.04 0.65 -5.37
C ASN A 20 -14.25 -0.07 -4.73
N GLU A 21 -14.74 -1.14 -5.37
CA GLU A 21 -15.81 -2.01 -4.86
C GLU A 21 -15.29 -3.08 -3.87
N ARG A 22 -14.02 -2.98 -3.45
CA ARG A 22 -13.31 -3.92 -2.57
C ARG A 22 -13.17 -5.34 -3.13
N GLN A 23 -13.31 -5.50 -4.44
CA GLN A 23 -13.08 -6.77 -5.11
C GLN A 23 -11.60 -6.90 -5.46
N SER A 24 -11.05 -8.11 -5.28
CA SER A 24 -9.69 -8.42 -5.73
C SER A 24 -9.72 -8.76 -7.22
N GLN A 25 -8.82 -8.14 -7.99
CA GLN A 25 -8.70 -8.35 -9.43
C GLN A 25 -7.25 -8.52 -9.82
N VAL A 26 -6.96 -9.56 -10.59
CA VAL A 26 -5.63 -9.82 -11.14
C VAL A 26 -5.57 -9.25 -12.56
N VAL A 27 -4.57 -8.43 -12.81
CA VAL A 27 -4.31 -7.81 -14.12
C VAL A 27 -3.01 -8.37 -14.66
N SER A 28 -3.08 -9.13 -15.75
CA SER A 28 -1.89 -9.54 -16.49
C SER A 28 -1.43 -8.43 -17.45
N TYR A 29 -0.12 -8.25 -17.59
CA TYR A 29 0.48 -7.31 -18.54
C TYR A 29 1.55 -7.98 -19.41
N THR A 30 1.88 -7.36 -20.54
CA THR A 30 2.88 -7.85 -21.50
C THR A 30 3.95 -6.79 -21.74
N ASN A 31 4.88 -7.06 -22.67
CA ASN A 31 5.85 -6.05 -23.09
C ASN A 31 5.19 -4.91 -23.90
N ASP A 32 3.99 -5.14 -24.43
CA ASP A 32 3.24 -4.15 -25.22
C ASP A 32 2.34 -3.27 -24.34
N THR A 33 2.23 -3.59 -23.05
CA THR A 33 1.46 -2.79 -22.10
C THR A 33 2.14 -1.44 -21.88
N ARG A 34 1.42 -0.36 -22.17
CA ARG A 34 1.92 0.99 -21.94
C ARG A 34 1.69 1.39 -20.49
N VAL A 35 2.77 1.64 -19.75
CA VAL A 35 2.73 2.08 -18.35
C VAL A 35 3.07 3.56 -18.27
N ILE A 36 2.20 4.36 -17.65
CA ILE A 36 2.39 5.79 -17.42
C ILE A 36 2.49 6.07 -15.92
N VAL A 37 3.59 6.71 -15.52
CA VAL A 37 3.86 7.19 -14.15
C VAL A 37 4.33 8.63 -14.24
N ASP A 38 3.77 9.52 -13.41
CA ASP A 38 4.09 10.96 -13.43
C ASP A 38 3.95 11.57 -14.85
N ASP A 39 2.87 11.19 -15.56
CA ASP A 39 2.56 11.57 -16.96
C ASP A 39 3.63 11.20 -18.01
N LYS A 40 4.54 10.28 -17.68
CA LYS A 40 5.59 9.79 -18.57
C LYS A 40 5.51 8.29 -18.73
N GLU A 41 5.89 7.80 -19.90
CA GLU A 41 6.02 6.36 -20.12
C GLU A 41 7.18 5.80 -19.28
N ALA A 42 6.94 4.67 -18.63
CA ALA A 42 7.81 4.10 -17.63
C ALA A 42 7.77 2.56 -17.72
N PRO A 43 8.79 1.86 -17.20
CA PRO A 43 8.72 0.40 -17.08
C PRO A 43 7.71 -0.02 -16.01
N ALA A 44 7.13 -1.22 -16.15
CA ALA A 44 6.21 -1.79 -15.15
C ALA A 44 6.82 -1.90 -13.75
N SER A 45 8.15 -2.02 -13.65
CA SER A 45 8.90 -2.00 -12.38
C SER A 45 8.78 -0.71 -11.57
N ARG A 46 8.18 0.34 -12.15
CA ARG A 46 7.86 1.59 -11.45
C ARG A 46 6.53 1.55 -10.71
N ILE A 47 5.68 0.56 -10.99
CA ILE A 47 4.44 0.33 -10.26
C ILE A 47 4.77 -0.33 -8.92
N ARG A 48 4.17 0.16 -7.85
CA ARG A 48 4.42 -0.30 -6.48
C ARG A 48 3.12 -0.61 -5.76
N THR A 49 3.20 -1.46 -4.76
CA THR A 49 2.12 -1.62 -3.77
C THR A 49 1.75 -0.27 -3.18
N GLY A 50 0.45 0.01 -3.10
CA GLY A 50 -0.11 1.28 -2.66
C GLY A 50 -0.40 2.28 -3.77
N ASP A 51 0.10 2.08 -4.99
CA ASP A 51 -0.24 2.93 -6.14
C ASP A 51 -1.74 2.86 -6.43
N LEU A 52 -2.37 4.01 -6.66
CA LEU A 52 -3.69 4.06 -7.27
C LEU A 52 -3.53 4.05 -8.78
N VAL A 53 -4.08 3.02 -9.43
CA VAL A 53 -3.94 2.84 -10.88
C VAL A 53 -5.28 2.85 -11.59
N GLU A 54 -5.26 3.39 -12.80
CA GLU A 54 -6.29 3.18 -13.82
C GLU A 54 -5.76 2.17 -14.84
N VAL A 55 -6.53 1.12 -15.11
CA VAL A 55 -6.18 0.05 -16.05
C VAL A 55 -7.22 -0.03 -17.16
N ARG A 56 -6.74 -0.11 -18.40
CA ARG A 56 -7.55 -0.46 -19.57
C ARG A 56 -7.14 -1.84 -20.05
N LEU A 57 -8.11 -2.75 -20.09
CA LEU A 57 -7.91 -4.11 -20.56
C LEU A 57 -8.28 -4.21 -22.04
N GLN A 58 -7.58 -5.07 -22.76
CA GLN A 58 -7.92 -5.51 -24.11
C GLN A 58 -8.03 -7.03 -24.13
N GLU A 59 -9.00 -7.56 -24.86
CA GLU A 59 -9.11 -8.99 -25.12
C GLU A 59 -8.07 -9.40 -26.16
N THR A 60 -7.33 -10.46 -25.87
CA THR A 60 -6.44 -11.09 -26.85
C THR A 60 -7.21 -12.12 -27.67
N SER A 61 -6.71 -12.46 -28.86
CA SER A 61 -7.32 -13.45 -29.76
C SER A 61 -7.53 -14.83 -29.13
N GLY A 62 -6.89 -15.12 -27.99
CA GLY A 62 -7.07 -16.34 -27.19
C GLY A 62 -8.06 -16.23 -26.03
N GLY A 63 -8.84 -15.14 -25.94
CA GLY A 63 -9.86 -14.93 -24.91
C GLY A 63 -9.33 -14.48 -23.55
N ARG A 64 -8.02 -14.27 -23.40
CA ARG A 64 -7.43 -13.71 -22.17
C ARG A 64 -7.42 -12.19 -22.26
N ALA A 65 -7.95 -11.51 -21.24
CA ALA A 65 -7.81 -10.07 -21.10
C ALA A 65 -6.42 -9.71 -20.56
N VAL A 66 -5.74 -8.76 -21.20
CA VAL A 66 -4.44 -8.22 -20.77
C VAL A 66 -4.52 -6.70 -20.70
N ALA A 67 -3.65 -6.08 -19.91
CA ALA A 67 -3.55 -4.63 -19.87
C ALA A 67 -3.04 -4.08 -21.22
N GLU A 68 -3.86 -3.27 -21.87
CA GLU A 68 -3.42 -2.37 -22.94
C GLU A 68 -2.61 -1.21 -22.31
N PHE A 69 -3.13 -0.69 -21.20
CA PHE A 69 -2.62 0.52 -20.58
C PHE A 69 -2.80 0.50 -19.06
N ILE A 70 -1.78 1.00 -18.35
CA ILE A 70 -1.80 1.22 -16.90
C ILE A 70 -1.31 2.64 -16.61
N ARG A 71 -2.13 3.46 -15.95
CA ARG A 71 -1.74 4.79 -15.45
C ARG A 71 -1.70 4.79 -13.94
N VAL A 72 -0.56 5.13 -13.38
CA VAL A 72 -0.47 5.51 -11.97
C VAL A 72 -1.06 6.91 -11.82
N ARG A 73 -2.21 7.00 -11.13
CA ARG A 73 -2.93 8.25 -10.86
C ARG A 73 -2.45 8.90 -9.57
N ASP A 74 -2.08 8.09 -8.60
CA ASP A 74 -1.39 8.48 -7.39
C ASP A 74 -0.33 7.41 -7.10
N SER A 75 0.93 7.82 -6.97
CA SER A 75 2.08 6.90 -6.91
C SER A 75 2.32 6.32 -5.52
N GLY A 76 1.30 6.37 -4.65
CA GLY A 76 1.42 6.01 -3.24
C GLY A 76 2.58 6.73 -2.51
N ARG A 77 3.25 7.68 -3.18
CA ARG A 77 4.47 8.35 -2.74
C ARG A 77 4.06 9.23 -1.58
N ALA A 78 4.27 8.70 -0.38
CA ALA A 78 4.31 9.42 0.89
C ALA A 78 3.21 10.48 1.04
N ARG A 79 1.94 10.10 0.83
CA ARG A 79 0.87 10.84 1.48
C ARG A 79 0.74 10.28 2.88
N ASN A 80 0.92 11.13 3.88
CA ASN A 80 0.52 10.79 5.24
C ASN A 80 -0.97 10.45 5.20
N VAL A 81 -1.27 9.20 5.47
CA VAL A 81 -2.63 8.72 5.67
C VAL A 81 -2.82 8.43 7.14
N THR A 82 -4.07 8.50 7.58
CA THR A 82 -4.41 8.15 8.95
C THR A 82 -4.93 6.73 9.03
N ILE A 83 -4.43 5.96 9.98
CA ILE A 83 -4.95 4.64 10.35
C ILE A 83 -5.41 4.65 11.80
N GLU A 84 -6.43 3.84 12.10
CA GLU A 84 -6.97 3.69 13.45
C GLU A 84 -7.08 2.21 13.81
N GLY A 85 -6.83 1.88 15.08
CA GLY A 85 -6.98 0.52 15.55
C GLY A 85 -6.59 0.36 17.01
N THR A 86 -6.62 -0.90 17.46
CA THR A 86 -6.21 -1.31 18.79
C THR A 86 -4.81 -1.92 18.71
N VAL A 87 -3.92 -1.51 19.61
CA VAL A 87 -2.58 -2.09 19.73
C VAL A 87 -2.71 -3.51 20.29
N GLU A 88 -2.30 -4.50 19.52
CA GLU A 88 -2.32 -5.91 19.95
C GLU A 88 -0.96 -6.36 20.49
N ARG A 89 0.11 -5.74 20.00
CA ARG A 89 1.47 -6.09 20.38
C ARG A 89 2.38 -4.87 20.35
N VAL A 90 3.27 -4.80 21.32
CA VAL A 90 4.31 -3.78 21.42
C VAL A 90 5.68 -4.45 21.48
N LEU A 91 6.59 -4.03 20.61
CA LEU A 91 7.99 -4.44 20.56
C LEU A 91 8.86 -3.18 20.61
N SER A 92 8.86 -2.50 21.77
CA SER A 92 9.46 -1.17 21.93
C SER A 92 10.94 -1.13 21.58
N GLU A 93 11.70 -2.17 21.94
CA GLU A 93 13.14 -2.30 21.62
C GLU A 93 13.41 -2.32 20.10
N ARG A 94 12.40 -2.67 19.30
CA ARG A 94 12.48 -2.76 17.84
C ARG A 94 11.78 -1.60 17.15
N GLY A 95 11.16 -0.68 17.90
CA GLY A 95 10.34 0.38 17.33
C GLY A 95 9.14 -0.15 16.53
N VAL A 96 8.53 -1.26 16.97
CA VAL A 96 7.41 -1.90 16.25
C VAL A 96 6.19 -2.06 17.15
N ILE A 97 5.00 -1.81 16.58
CA ILE A 97 3.72 -2.26 17.13
C ILE A 97 2.92 -3.01 16.08
N GLU A 98 2.04 -3.91 16.52
CA GLU A 98 1.02 -4.51 15.66
C GLU A 98 -0.34 -3.94 16.04
N LEU A 99 -1.04 -3.42 15.04
CA LEU A 99 -2.32 -2.76 15.17
C LEU A 99 -3.41 -3.63 14.53
N ARG A 100 -4.50 -3.88 15.27
CA ARG A 100 -5.73 -4.46 14.71
C ARG A 100 -6.72 -3.37 14.35
N SER A 101 -7.11 -3.30 13.09
CA SER A 101 -8.15 -2.39 12.63
C SER A 101 -9.53 -2.86 13.08
N ALA A 102 -10.54 -1.98 12.99
CA ALA A 102 -11.93 -2.33 13.28
C ALA A 102 -12.48 -3.47 12.38
N SER A 103 -11.92 -3.65 11.18
CA SER A 103 -12.27 -4.76 10.29
C SER A 103 -11.54 -6.08 10.64
N GLY A 104 -10.73 -6.09 11.69
CA GLY A 104 -9.96 -7.25 12.16
C GLY A 104 -8.61 -7.45 11.48
N GLY A 105 -8.23 -6.60 10.52
CA GLY A 105 -6.96 -6.68 9.79
C GLY A 105 -5.78 -6.28 10.67
N MET A 106 -4.65 -6.98 10.54
CA MET A 106 -3.41 -6.69 11.26
C MET A 106 -2.49 -5.82 10.42
N THR A 107 -1.94 -4.78 11.02
CA THR A 107 -0.97 -3.85 10.43
C THR A 107 0.27 -3.78 11.31
N THR A 108 1.46 -3.97 10.72
CA THR A 108 2.73 -3.77 11.43
C THR A 108 3.17 -2.33 11.23
N VAL A 109 3.26 -1.58 12.32
CA VAL A 109 3.68 -0.18 12.31
C VAL A 109 5.12 -0.08 12.81
N TYR A 110 5.95 0.64 12.07
CA TYR A 110 7.37 0.87 12.35
C TYR A 110 7.58 2.33 12.73
N LEU A 111 8.40 2.56 13.74
CA LEU A 111 8.94 3.87 14.10
C LEU A 111 10.28 4.09 13.37
N PRO A 112 10.38 5.06 12.45
CA PRO A 112 11.65 5.43 11.82
C PRO A 112 12.69 5.88 12.83
N GLN A 113 13.98 5.61 12.57
CA GLN A 113 15.08 6.14 13.39
C GLN A 113 15.21 7.67 13.32
N ALA A 114 14.72 8.30 12.25
CA ALA A 114 14.72 9.75 12.08
C ALA A 114 13.40 10.40 12.54
N SER A 115 12.65 9.74 13.43
CA SER A 115 11.41 10.26 13.97
C SER A 115 11.63 11.48 14.85
N SER A 116 10.61 12.33 14.98
CA SER A 116 10.68 13.44 15.94
C SER A 116 10.62 12.94 17.38
N ASP A 117 11.30 13.62 18.31
CA ASP A 117 11.28 13.29 19.75
C ASP A 117 9.86 13.11 20.29
N ARG A 118 8.93 13.96 19.83
CA ARG A 118 7.51 13.89 20.20
C ARG A 118 6.86 12.59 19.75
N THR A 119 7.06 12.20 18.49
CA THR A 119 6.51 10.96 17.93
C THR A 119 7.10 9.75 18.66
N GLU A 120 8.40 9.75 18.95
CA GLU A 120 9.05 8.67 19.69
C GLU A 120 8.54 8.54 21.12
N GLU A 121 8.34 9.67 21.82
CA GLU A 121 7.81 9.67 23.18
C GLU A 121 6.36 9.16 23.21
N GLN A 122 5.52 9.59 22.27
CA GLN A 122 4.15 9.10 22.14
C GLN A 122 4.11 7.60 21.83
N PHE A 123 4.96 7.13 20.90
CA PHE A 123 5.09 5.71 20.57
C PHE A 123 5.50 4.88 21.79
N ARG A 124 6.50 5.33 22.57
CA ARG A 124 7.00 4.63 23.76
C ARG A 124 5.96 4.50 24.87
N ARG A 125 4.93 5.34 24.88
CA ARG A 125 3.83 5.27 25.86
C ARG A 125 2.71 4.31 25.45
N MET A 126 2.69 3.84 24.20
CA MET A 126 1.66 2.92 23.73
C MET A 126 1.78 1.56 24.41
N SER A 127 0.63 1.01 24.78
CA SER A 127 0.48 -0.27 25.46
C SER A 127 -0.52 -1.16 24.72
N VAL A 128 -0.41 -2.47 24.92
CA VAL A 128 -1.38 -3.43 24.40
C VAL A 128 -2.78 -3.08 24.95
N GLY A 129 -3.77 -3.03 24.06
CA GLY A 129 -5.15 -2.63 24.35
C GLY A 129 -5.46 -1.16 24.06
N ASP A 130 -4.44 -0.32 23.86
CA ASP A 130 -4.66 1.10 23.53
C ASP A 130 -5.34 1.23 22.16
N ARG A 131 -6.33 2.12 22.08
CA ARG A 131 -6.90 2.55 20.80
C ARG A 131 -6.16 3.79 20.34
N VAL A 132 -5.53 3.70 19.17
CA VAL A 132 -4.67 4.77 18.64
C VAL A 132 -5.10 5.19 17.25
N ARG A 133 -4.78 6.45 16.92
CA ARG A 133 -4.92 7.05 15.60
C ARG A 133 -3.55 7.54 15.16
N LEU A 134 -3.05 7.01 14.05
CA LEU A 134 -1.66 7.18 13.61
C LEU A 134 -1.63 7.79 12.22
N GLU A 135 -0.72 8.72 11.99
CA GLU A 135 -0.40 9.23 10.66
C GLU A 135 0.90 8.61 10.16
N GLY A 136 0.96 8.35 8.86
CA GLY A 136 2.14 7.74 8.27
C GLY A 136 1.93 7.24 6.85
N ILE A 137 2.85 6.40 6.40
CA ILE A 137 2.99 6.01 5.00
C ILE A 137 2.89 4.49 4.88
N TRP A 138 2.10 4.01 3.91
CA TRP A 138 2.07 2.59 3.60
C TRP A 138 3.35 2.15 2.88
N LEU A 139 3.97 1.09 3.40
CA LEU A 139 5.15 0.45 2.79
C LEU A 139 4.79 -0.82 1.98
N GLY A 140 3.50 -1.17 1.93
CA GLY A 140 2.98 -2.41 1.34
C GLY A 140 2.97 -3.60 2.30
N ASP A 141 2.21 -4.65 1.97
CA ASP A 141 2.08 -5.88 2.77
C ASP A 141 1.65 -5.65 4.23
N ASN A 142 0.67 -4.76 4.44
CA ASN A 142 0.22 -4.33 5.76
C ASN A 142 1.31 -3.70 6.66
N ARG A 143 2.39 -3.18 6.06
CA ARG A 143 3.44 -2.45 6.78
C ARG A 143 3.23 -0.96 6.65
N PHE A 144 3.38 -0.27 7.76
CA PHE A 144 3.11 1.15 7.88
C PHE A 144 4.27 1.85 8.59
N GLU A 145 4.75 2.95 8.01
CA GLU A 145 5.79 3.78 8.61
C GLU A 145 5.14 4.95 9.35
N LEU A 146 5.40 5.08 10.64
CA LEU A 146 4.82 6.12 11.49
C LEU A 146 5.49 7.47 11.23
N THR A 147 4.67 8.50 11.00
CA THR A 147 5.13 9.90 10.97
C THR A 147 4.58 10.71 12.15
N GLY A 148 3.44 10.33 12.73
CA GLY A 148 2.85 11.04 13.86
C GLY A 148 1.73 10.28 14.56
N VAL A 149 1.41 10.71 15.79
CA VAL A 149 0.30 10.17 16.61
C VAL A 149 -0.70 11.30 16.86
N LEU A 150 -1.98 11.03 16.60
CA LEU A 150 -3.09 12.00 16.70
C LEU A 150 -3.88 11.85 18.00
#